data_AF-A0A535A8L3-F1
#
_entry.id   AF-A0A535A8L3-F1
#
_cell.length_a   1.000
_cell.length_b   1.000
_cell.length_c   1.000
_cell.angle_alpha   90.00
_cell.angle_beta   90.00
_cell.angle_gamma   90.00
#
_symmetry.space_group_name_H-M   'P 1'
#
loop_
_entity.id
_entity.type
_entity.pdbx_description
1 polymer ?
#
loop_
_entity_poly.entity_id
_entity_poly.type
_entity_poly.pdbx_seq_one_letter_code
_entity_poly.pdbx_strand_id
1 'polypeptide(L)'
;MDALQSPPAGTPAADFDPEWLRAHLTEERRKASLLGEIREAIFGAQDGLVSTLAVVSTVAGASAERFPVLIAGIAAGLAGIFSMAAGEYMSSKSQREIFE
;
A
#
# COMPACT_ATOMS: atom_id res chain seq x y z
N MET A 1 -4.22 -31.57 -5.39
CA MET A 1 -3.73 -30.29 -5.93
C MET A 1 -4.78 -29.73 -6.88
N ASP A 2 -6.02 -29.55 -6.41
CA ASP A 2 -7.15 -29.04 -7.22
C ASP A 2 -7.89 -27.93 -6.45
N ALA A 3 -7.21 -26.80 -6.23
CA ALA A 3 -7.79 -25.63 -5.56
C ALA A 3 -8.23 -24.54 -6.57
N LEU A 4 -8.29 -24.84 -7.87
CA LEU A 4 -8.63 -23.90 -8.94
C LEU A 4 -9.86 -24.33 -9.77
N GLN A 5 -10.82 -25.03 -9.15
CA GLN A 5 -12.10 -25.33 -9.80
C GLN A 5 -13.06 -24.16 -9.63
N SER A 6 -13.67 -23.70 -10.73
CA SER A 6 -14.79 -22.75 -10.74
C SER A 6 -15.92 -23.23 -9.80
N PRO A 7 -16.72 -22.33 -9.21
CA PRO A 7 -17.84 -22.73 -8.36
C PRO A 7 -18.71 -23.77 -9.08
N PRO A 8 -19.23 -24.80 -8.39
CA PRO A 8 -20.12 -25.77 -9.01
C PRO A 8 -21.32 -25.03 -9.63
N ALA A 9 -21.33 -24.93 -10.96
CA ALA A 9 -22.26 -24.09 -11.69
C ALA A 9 -23.71 -24.53 -11.41
N GLY A 10 -24.53 -23.62 -10.89
CA GLY A 10 -25.95 -23.85 -10.59
C GLY A 10 -26.29 -24.17 -9.13
N THR A 11 -25.32 -24.11 -8.20
CA THR A 11 -25.56 -24.36 -6.78
C THR A 11 -26.12 -23.11 -6.09
N PRO A 12 -27.31 -23.16 -5.44
CA PRO A 12 -27.83 -22.06 -4.63
C PRO A 12 -26.86 -21.70 -3.51
N ALA A 13 -26.83 -20.42 -3.08
CA ALA A 13 -25.88 -19.98 -2.04
C ALA A 13 -25.99 -20.71 -0.69
N ALA A 14 -27.11 -21.39 -0.44
CA ALA A 14 -27.33 -22.22 0.74
C ALA A 14 -26.63 -23.60 0.68
N ASP A 15 -26.23 -24.06 -0.51
CA ASP A 15 -25.71 -25.41 -0.76
C ASP A 15 -24.19 -25.42 -1.02
N PHE A 16 -23.50 -24.29 -0.79
CA PHE A 16 -22.04 -24.25 -0.89
C PHE A 16 -21.40 -25.09 0.21
N ASP A 17 -20.47 -25.96 -0.18
CA ASP A 17 -19.61 -26.66 0.74
C ASP A 17 -18.80 -25.67 1.61
N PRO A 18 -18.90 -25.73 2.96
CA PRO A 18 -18.18 -24.84 3.85
C PRO A 18 -16.66 -24.87 3.65
N GLU A 19 -16.09 -26.00 3.22
CA GLU A 19 -14.66 -26.11 2.94
C GLU A 19 -14.27 -25.33 1.69
N TRP A 20 -15.03 -25.48 0.60
CA TRP A 20 -14.88 -24.69 -0.62
C TRP A 20 -15.01 -23.19 -0.35
N LEU A 21 -16.05 -22.77 0.41
CA LEU A 21 -16.29 -21.36 0.70
C LEU A 21 -15.12 -20.75 1.48
N ARG A 22 -14.59 -21.46 2.49
CA ARG A 22 -13.42 -21.01 3.25
C ARG A 22 -12.19 -20.88 2.36
N ALA A 23 -11.89 -21.90 1.56
CA ALA A 23 -10.75 -21.87 0.65
C ALA A 23 -10.84 -20.70 -0.35
N HIS A 24 -12.02 -20.48 -0.92
CA HIS A 24 -12.26 -19.37 -1.85
C HIS A 24 -12.13 -18.00 -1.17
N LEU A 25 -12.72 -17.83 0.02
CA LEU A 25 -12.63 -16.59 0.79
C LEU A 25 -11.19 -16.28 1.24
N THR A 26 -10.40 -17.29 1.60
CA THR A 26 -8.98 -17.10 1.94
C THR A 26 -8.18 -16.62 0.73
N GLU A 27 -8.44 -17.19 -0.44
CA GLU A 27 -7.77 -16.77 -1.68
C GLU A 27 -8.18 -15.35 -2.08
N GLU A 28 -9.47 -15.02 -2.04
CA GLU A 28 -9.94 -13.66 -2.33
C GLU A 28 -9.43 -12.64 -1.32
N ARG A 29 -9.37 -12.99 -0.03
CA ARG A 29 -8.74 -12.14 1.00
C ARG A 29 -7.26 -11.93 0.72
N ARG A 30 -6.52 -12.98 0.33
CA ARG A 30 -5.10 -12.88 -0.05
C ARG A 30 -4.91 -11.94 -1.24
N LYS A 31 -5.71 -12.11 -2.30
CA LYS A 31 -5.67 -11.21 -3.47
C LYS A 31 -5.97 -9.77 -3.08
N ALA A 32 -7.01 -9.54 -2.27
CA ALA A 32 -7.37 -8.20 -1.79
C ALA A 32 -6.24 -7.56 -0.96
N SER A 33 -5.56 -8.33 -0.10
CA SER A 33 -4.40 -7.87 0.67
C SER A 33 -3.25 -7.45 -0.25
N LEU A 34 -2.88 -8.31 -1.21
CA LEU A 34 -1.80 -8.02 -2.16
C LEU A 34 -2.10 -6.79 -3.02
N LEU A 35 -3.34 -6.65 -3.49
CA LEU A 35 -3.77 -5.44 -4.22
C LEU A 35 -3.72 -4.19 -3.33
N GLY A 36 -4.02 -4.33 -2.03
CA GLY A 36 -3.86 -3.28 -1.04
C GLY A 36 -2.40 -2.82 -0.91
N GLU A 37 -1.48 -3.75 -0.70
CA GLU A 37 -0.04 -3.47 -0.59
C GLU A 37 0.52 -2.80 -1.86
N ILE A 38 0.15 -3.30 -3.04
CA ILE A 38 0.56 -2.70 -4.31
C ILE A 38 0.03 -1.28 -4.44
N ARG A 39 -1.23 -1.05 -4.06
CA ARG A 39 -1.86 0.27 -4.12
C ARG A 39 -1.13 1.25 -3.20
N GLU A 40 -0.81 0.83 -1.97
CA GLU A 40 -0.07 1.63 -1.00
C GLU A 40 1.35 1.95 -1.49
N ALA A 41 2.05 0.99 -2.08
CA ALA A 41 3.36 1.22 -2.69
C ALA A 41 3.31 2.21 -3.86
N ILE A 42 2.30 2.11 -4.74
CA ILE A 42 2.14 3.03 -5.88
C ILE A 42 1.81 4.44 -5.41
N PHE A 43 0.84 4.60 -4.50
CA PHE A 43 0.54 5.91 -3.93
C PHE A 43 1.74 6.47 -3.18
N GLY A 44 2.51 5.61 -2.52
CA GLY A 44 3.73 6.00 -1.83
C GLY A 44 4.79 6.55 -2.78
N ALA A 45 5.05 5.84 -3.87
CA ALA A 45 5.98 6.28 -4.91
C ALA A 45 5.50 7.57 -5.60
N GLN A 46 4.20 7.66 -5.90
CA GLN A 46 3.60 8.83 -6.53
C GLN A 46 3.74 10.08 -5.64
N ASP A 47 3.33 9.98 -4.38
CA ASP A 47 3.38 11.09 -3.44
C ASP A 47 4.83 11.51 -3.15
N GLY A 48 5.73 10.54 -2.97
CA GLY A 48 7.17 10.78 -2.76
C GLY A 48 7.84 11.49 -3.93
N LEU A 49 7.55 11.08 -5.18
CA LEU A 49 8.08 11.74 -6.38
C LEU A 49 7.50 13.15 -6.54
N VAL A 50 6.18 13.31 -6.43
CA VAL A 50 5.51 14.60 -6.63
C VAL A 50 5.96 15.60 -5.57
N SER A 51 5.98 15.20 -4.30
CA SER A 51 6.42 16.07 -3.20
C SER A 51 7.89 16.46 -3.30
N THR A 52 8.78 15.50 -3.61
CA THR A 52 10.22 15.78 -3.77
C THR A 52 10.46 16.72 -4.96
N LEU A 53 9.82 16.48 -6.10
CA LEU A 53 9.92 17.35 -7.27
C LEU A 53 9.38 18.76 -6.99
N ALA A 54 8.27 18.87 -6.25
CA ALA A 54 7.71 20.16 -5.85
C ALA A 54 8.69 20.93 -4.96
N VAL A 55 9.27 20.29 -3.94
CA VAL A 55 10.27 20.92 -3.05
C VAL A 55 11.52 21.33 -3.82
N VAL A 56 12.11 20.41 -4.61
CA VAL A 56 13.32 20.68 -5.39
C VAL A 56 13.10 21.80 -6.39
N SER A 57 11.99 21.79 -7.12
CA SER A 57 11.67 22.84 -8.11
C SER A 57 11.45 24.19 -7.45
N THR A 58 10.79 24.21 -6.29
CA THR A 58 10.56 25.43 -5.51
C THR A 58 11.88 26.03 -5.02
N VAL A 59 12.75 25.21 -4.42
CA VAL A 59 14.05 25.66 -3.89
C VAL A 59 14.98 26.08 -5.03
N ALA A 60 14.98 25.36 -6.15
CA ALA A 60 15.75 25.74 -7.34
C ALA A 60 15.25 27.03 -7.99
N GLY A 61 13.95 27.34 -7.91
CA GLY A 61 13.40 28.62 -8.34
C GLY A 61 13.75 29.78 -7.40
N ALA A 62 13.97 29.50 -6.11
CA ALA A 62 14.26 30.50 -5.08
C ALA A 62 15.77 30.73 -4.83
N SER A 63 16.64 29.83 -5.27
CA SER A 63 18.09 29.88 -5.02
C SER A 63 18.90 29.65 -6.30
N ALA A 64 20.00 30.40 -6.47
CA ALA A 64 20.97 30.18 -7.54
C ALA A 64 22.02 29.11 -7.19
N GLU A 65 22.07 28.66 -5.93
CA GLU A 65 23.07 27.71 -5.44
C GLU A 65 22.56 26.27 -5.50
N ARG A 66 23.44 25.33 -5.88
CA ARG A 66 23.09 23.91 -6.01
C ARG A 66 22.98 23.18 -4.67
N PHE A 67 23.73 23.64 -3.67
CA PHE A 67 23.81 22.95 -2.38
C PHE A 67 22.47 22.95 -1.62
N PRO A 68 21.74 24.08 -1.49
CA PRO A 68 20.41 24.10 -0.89
C PRO A 68 19.40 23.18 -1.59
N VAL A 69 19.45 23.10 -2.91
CA VAL A 69 18.55 22.25 -3.72
C VAL A 69 18.76 20.76 -3.40
N LEU A 70 20.02 20.33 -3.32
CA LEU A 70 20.36 18.93 -2.98
C LEU A 70 19.93 18.57 -1.56
N ILE A 71 20.24 19.43 -0.59
CA ILE A 71 19.86 19.19 0.81
C ILE A 71 18.34 19.15 0.96
N ALA A 72 17.61 20.06 0.32
CA ALA A 72 16.16 20.08 0.35
C ALA A 72 15.54 18.81 -0.25
N GLY A 73 16.05 18.33 -1.39
CA GLY A 73 15.59 17.09 -2.00
C GLY A 73 15.81 15.86 -1.13
N ILE A 74 17.01 15.72 -0.56
CA ILE A 74 17.33 14.59 0.35
C ILE A 74 16.47 14.66 1.61
N ALA A 75 16.34 15.85 2.20
CA ALA A 75 15.51 16.05 3.40
C ALA A 75 14.04 15.71 3.14
N ALA A 76 13.48 16.18 2.02
CA ALA A 76 12.11 15.87 1.62
C ALA A 76 11.90 14.36 1.40
N GLY A 77 12.82 13.70 0.71
CA GLY A 77 12.76 12.26 0.49
C GLY A 77 12.79 11.45 1.79
N LEU A 78 13.72 11.77 2.70
CA LEU A 78 13.80 11.12 4.01
C LEU A 78 12.55 11.37 4.86
N ALA A 79 12.04 12.61 4.88
CA ALA A 79 10.81 12.94 5.58
C ALA A 79 9.62 12.13 5.06
N GLY A 80 9.48 11.98 3.74
CA GLY A 80 8.44 11.16 3.12
C GLY A 80 8.54 9.68 3.50
N ILE A 81 9.74 9.09 3.42
CA ILE A 81 9.98 7.68 3.80
C ILE A 81 9.62 7.44 5.27
N PHE A 82 10.08 8.30 6.18
CA PHE A 82 9.78 8.14 7.61
C PHE A 82 8.30 8.30 7.91
N SER A 83 7.61 9.24 7.24
CA SER A 83 6.18 9.43 7.40
C SER A 83 5.38 8.19 6.96
N MET A 84 5.72 7.59 5.82
CA MET A 84 5.04 6.37 5.35
C MET A 84 5.32 5.16 6.23
N ALA A 85 6.58 4.96 6.62
CA ALA A 85 6.94 3.87 7.53
C ALA A 85 6.24 3.99 8.89
N ALA A 86 6.15 5.21 9.44
CA ALA A 86 5.42 5.47 10.66
C ALA A 86 3.91 5.22 10.50
N GLY A 87 3.33 5.61 9.36
CA GLY A 87 1.93 5.38 9.04
C GLY A 87 1.59 3.89 8.96
N GLU A 88 2.39 3.09 8.25
CA GLU A 88 2.23 1.63 8.18
C GLU A 88 2.37 0.98 9.55
N TYR A 89 3.38 1.36 10.34
CA TYR A 89 3.58 0.82 11.68
C TYR A 89 2.36 1.09 12.58
N MET A 90 1.84 2.32 12.55
CA MET A 90 0.67 2.70 13.34
C MET A 90 -0.60 1.99 12.86
N SER A 91 -0.76 1.80 11.54
CA SER A 91 -1.85 1.03 10.93
C SER A 91 -1.84 -0.43 11.40
N SER A 92 -0.67 -1.09 11.36
CA SER A 92 -0.48 -2.46 11.84
C SER A 92 -0.77 -2.60 13.33
N LYS A 93 -0.36 -1.61 14.14
CA LYS A 93 -0.66 -1.57 15.57
C LYS A 93 -2.16 -1.44 15.84
N SER A 94 -2.85 -0.54 15.14
CA SER A 94 -4.30 -0.36 15.29
C SER A 94 -5.09 -1.60 14.88
N GLN A 95 -4.66 -2.30 13.81
CA GLN A 95 -5.29 -3.57 13.45
C GLN A 95 -5.15 -4.59 14.59
N ARG A 96 -3.98 -4.71 15.22
CA ARG A 96 -3.79 -5.61 16.37
C ARG A 96 -4.66 -5.25 17.56
N GLU A 97 -4.78 -3.96 17.88
CA GLU A 97 -5.62 -3.48 19.00
C GLU A 97 -7.13 -3.68 18.79
N ILE A 98 -7.60 -3.82 17.54
CA ILE A 98 -9.02 -4.10 17.23
C ILE A 98 -9.35 -5.60 17.37
N PHE A 99 -8.35 -6.48 17.29
CA PHE A 99 -8.51 -7.94 17.42
C PHE A 99 -8.23 -8.48 18.82
N GLU A 100 -7.77 -7.64 19.76
CA GLU A 100 -7.76 -7.89 21.22
C GLU A 100 -9.05 -7.39 21.88
#